data_AF-A0A2R9B8L5-F1
#
_entry.id   AF-A0A2R9B8L5-F1
#
_cell.length_a   1.000
_cell.length_b   1.000
_cell.length_c   1.000
_cell.angle_alpha   90.00
_cell.angle_beta   90.00
_cell.angle_gamma   90.00
#
_symmetry.space_group_name_H-M   'P 1'
#
loop_
_entity.id
_entity.type
_entity.pdbx_description
1 polymer ?
#
loop_
_entity_poly.entity_id
_entity_poly.type
_entity_poly.pdbx_seq_one_letter_code
_entity_poly.pdbx_strand_id
1 'polypeptide(L)'
;MSPHGDGRGQARVGLRRSGSIRGGVAVFAAVAAVFTFTLPPSVPGGDSGELITAAHELGVAHPPGYPLFTLVAKLAITLFPFGSIAYRVNLLCGLFGAVAASLLFFTVFRLSGSSAGGILAAGVFSFSRLTWQWSIAAEVFSLNNLFVGLLMALTVHFEEAATAKERSKIAKIGAFCCGLSLCNQHTIILYVLCIIPWILFQLLKKKELSLGSLLKLSLYFSAGLLPYVHLPISSYLNHARWTWGDQTTLQGFLTHFLREEYGTFSLAKSEIGSSMSEILLSQVTNMRTELSFNIQALAVCANICLARKWNDSGCRAMQ
;
A
#
# COMPACT_ATOMS: atom_id res chain seq x y z
N MET A 1 -24.70 -33.78 -27.62
CA MET A 1 -23.34 -33.22 -27.45
C MET A 1 -23.24 -31.95 -28.27
N SER A 2 -23.26 -30.77 -27.64
CA SER A 2 -22.93 -29.50 -28.29
C SER A 2 -21.91 -28.76 -27.42
N PRO A 3 -20.64 -28.67 -27.84
CA PRO A 3 -19.56 -28.05 -27.06
C PRO A 3 -19.30 -26.61 -27.54
N HIS A 4 -20.29 -25.72 -27.51
CA HIS A 4 -20.14 -24.34 -28.04
C HIS A 4 -20.38 -23.20 -27.04
N GLY A 5 -20.38 -23.47 -25.73
CA GLY A 5 -20.65 -22.46 -24.70
C GLY A 5 -19.44 -21.69 -24.13
N ASP A 6 -18.21 -22.18 -24.28
CA ASP A 6 -17.06 -21.73 -23.46
C ASP A 6 -16.17 -20.66 -24.12
N GLY A 7 -16.10 -20.63 -25.46
CA GLY A 7 -15.14 -19.78 -26.19
C GLY A 7 -15.39 -18.26 -26.08
N ARG A 8 -16.65 -17.81 -25.99
CA ARG A 8 -16.98 -16.38 -25.91
C ARG A 8 -16.67 -15.78 -24.52
N GLY A 9 -16.79 -16.58 -23.46
CA GLY A 9 -16.45 -16.16 -22.09
C GLY A 9 -14.94 -15.98 -21.92
N GLN A 10 -14.16 -16.95 -22.38
CA GLN A 10 -12.69 -16.92 -22.31
C GLN A 10 -12.09 -15.79 -23.15
N ALA A 11 -12.61 -15.54 -24.36
CA ALA A 11 -12.16 -14.44 -25.21
C ALA A 11 -12.42 -13.06 -24.57
N ARG A 12 -13.58 -12.88 -23.90
CA ARG A 12 -13.95 -11.62 -23.22
C ARG A 12 -13.11 -11.38 -21.97
N VAL A 13 -12.74 -12.43 -21.25
CA VAL A 13 -11.79 -12.38 -20.11
C VAL A 13 -10.38 -12.03 -20.60
N GLY A 14 -9.94 -12.62 -21.73
CA GLY A 14 -8.66 -12.33 -22.37
C GLY A 14 -8.52 -10.87 -22.81
N LEU A 15 -9.52 -10.30 -23.49
CA LEU A 15 -9.53 -8.89 -23.88
C LEU A 15 -9.51 -7.94 -22.69
N ARG A 16 -10.29 -8.23 -21.64
CA ARG A 16 -10.27 -7.44 -20.40
C ARG A 16 -8.90 -7.46 -19.73
N ARG A 17 -8.22 -8.61 -19.72
CA ARG A 17 -6.88 -8.76 -19.12
C ARG A 17 -5.80 -8.00 -19.90
N SER A 18 -5.86 -8.00 -21.23
CA SER A 18 -4.92 -7.25 -22.07
C SER A 18 -5.12 -5.73 -21.93
N GLY A 19 -6.38 -5.27 -21.93
CA GLY A 19 -6.73 -3.87 -21.74
C GLY A 19 -6.32 -3.31 -20.38
N SER A 20 -6.44 -4.10 -19.30
CA SER A 20 -6.03 -3.68 -17.96
C SER A 20 -4.52 -3.49 -17.83
N ILE A 21 -3.72 -4.37 -18.45
CA ILE A 21 -2.26 -4.28 -18.42
C ILE A 21 -1.79 -3.04 -19.19
N ARG A 22 -2.28 -2.84 -20.42
CA ARG A 22 -1.91 -1.67 -21.24
C ARG A 22 -2.27 -0.36 -20.56
N GLY A 23 -3.47 -0.27 -19.99
CA GLY A 23 -3.92 0.92 -19.25
C GLY A 23 -3.06 1.18 -18.01
N GLY A 24 -2.76 0.14 -17.23
CA GLY A 24 -1.90 0.26 -16.05
C GLY A 24 -0.48 0.75 -16.39
N VAL A 25 0.13 0.17 -17.43
CA VAL A 25 1.45 0.60 -17.92
C VAL A 25 1.43 2.07 -18.37
N ALA A 26 0.39 2.50 -19.09
CA ALA A 26 0.26 3.89 -19.51
C ALA A 26 0.11 4.85 -18.32
N VAL A 27 -0.72 4.49 -17.33
CA VAL A 27 -0.88 5.26 -16.08
C VAL A 27 0.43 5.34 -15.32
N PHE A 28 1.12 4.21 -15.13
CA PHE A 28 2.44 4.18 -14.50
C PHE A 28 3.41 5.12 -15.21
N ALA A 29 3.56 5.01 -16.53
CA ALA A 29 4.50 5.82 -17.29
C ALA A 29 4.21 7.32 -17.18
N ALA A 30 2.94 7.71 -17.30
CA ALA A 30 2.53 9.11 -17.19
C ALA A 30 2.78 9.68 -15.78
N VAL A 31 2.39 8.97 -14.73
CA VAL A 31 2.58 9.42 -13.34
C VAL A 31 4.07 9.41 -12.97
N ALA A 32 4.81 8.37 -13.35
CA ALA A 32 6.25 8.29 -13.12
C ALA A 32 6.99 9.45 -13.79
N ALA A 33 6.61 9.82 -15.02
CA ALA A 33 7.20 10.97 -15.71
C ALA A 33 6.96 12.27 -14.91
N VAL A 34 5.69 12.56 -14.56
CA VAL A 34 5.34 13.78 -13.81
C VAL A 34 6.05 13.84 -12.46
N PHE A 35 6.02 12.75 -11.69
CA PHE A 35 6.71 12.68 -10.40
C PHE A 35 8.21 12.88 -10.59
N THR A 36 8.84 12.20 -11.56
CA THR A 36 10.28 12.35 -11.86
C THR A 36 10.65 13.79 -12.20
N PHE A 37 9.85 14.49 -13.03
CA PHE A 37 10.10 15.89 -13.39
C PHE A 37 9.88 16.88 -12.24
N THR A 38 9.23 16.46 -11.15
CA THR A 38 8.94 17.32 -9.99
C THR A 38 9.68 16.91 -8.73
N LEU A 39 10.58 15.92 -8.81
CA LEU A 39 11.41 15.51 -7.68
C LEU A 39 12.34 16.64 -7.22
N PRO A 40 12.50 16.84 -5.90
CA PRO A 40 13.58 17.66 -5.39
C PRO A 40 14.94 16.98 -5.67
N PRO A 41 15.96 17.73 -6.14
CA PRO A 41 17.28 17.19 -6.45
C PRO A 41 18.13 16.86 -5.20
N SER A 42 17.71 17.34 -4.04
CA SER A 42 18.40 17.22 -2.75
C SER A 42 17.48 16.70 -1.66
N VAL A 43 17.97 16.69 -0.41
CA VAL A 43 17.22 16.28 0.78
C VAL A 43 15.96 17.16 0.92
N PRO A 44 14.75 16.59 0.86
CA PRO A 44 13.51 17.29 1.17
C PRO A 44 13.40 17.61 2.68
N GLY A 45 12.37 18.38 3.07
CA GLY A 45 12.01 18.55 4.48
C GLY A 45 11.34 17.30 5.08
N GLY A 46 10.93 17.40 6.35
CA GLY A 46 10.33 16.27 7.08
C GLY A 46 11.38 15.29 7.61
N ASP A 47 11.06 13.99 7.57
CA ASP A 47 11.92 12.91 8.08
C ASP A 47 12.92 12.42 7.02
N SER A 48 12.81 12.95 5.79
CA SER A 48 13.59 12.53 4.63
C SER A 48 15.11 12.52 4.87
N GLY A 49 15.67 13.51 5.58
CA GLY A 49 17.11 13.55 5.86
C GLY A 49 17.59 12.36 6.72
N GLU A 50 16.79 11.99 7.71
CA GLU A 50 17.04 10.84 8.57
C GLU A 50 16.85 9.52 7.79
N LEU A 51 15.73 9.37 7.08
CA LEU A 51 15.42 8.17 6.30
C LEU A 51 16.47 7.90 5.21
N ILE A 52 16.93 8.94 4.51
CA ILE A 52 18.01 8.84 3.53
C ILE A 52 19.32 8.41 4.21
N THR A 53 19.65 8.99 5.37
CA THR A 53 20.88 8.67 6.09
C THR A 53 20.84 7.23 6.61
N ALA A 54 19.74 6.82 7.24
CA ALA A 54 19.53 5.44 7.70
C ALA A 54 19.64 4.44 6.54
N ALA A 55 19.01 4.73 5.39
CA ALA A 55 19.14 3.90 4.20
C ALA A 55 20.57 3.85 3.66
N HIS A 56 21.28 4.98 3.59
CA HIS A 56 22.63 5.04 3.06
C HIS A 56 23.62 4.24 3.93
N GLU A 57 23.51 4.38 5.25
CA GLU A 57 24.39 3.77 6.24
C GLU A 57 23.94 2.36 6.65
N LEU A 58 22.76 1.91 6.22
CA LEU A 58 22.09 0.71 6.73
C LEU A 58 21.82 0.77 8.25
N GLY A 59 21.54 1.95 8.77
CA GLY A 59 21.15 2.19 10.17
C GLY A 59 19.67 1.89 10.44
N VAL A 60 19.20 2.32 11.62
CA VAL A 60 17.78 2.26 12.03
C VAL A 60 17.22 3.67 12.15
N ALA A 61 16.13 3.96 11.43
CA ALA A 61 15.41 5.23 11.53
C ALA A 61 14.54 5.30 12.80
N HIS A 62 13.88 6.44 13.04
CA HIS A 62 12.92 6.58 14.14
C HIS A 62 11.83 5.47 14.17
N PRO A 63 11.20 5.23 15.33
CA PRO A 63 10.22 4.16 15.51
C PRO A 63 9.06 4.17 14.48
N PRO A 64 8.75 3.03 13.82
CA PRO A 64 9.16 1.67 14.16
C PRO A 64 10.40 1.16 13.39
N GLY A 65 11.20 2.06 12.81
CA GLY A 65 12.49 1.77 12.17
C GLY A 65 12.44 1.55 10.65
N TYR A 66 11.24 1.40 10.08
CA TYR A 66 10.97 1.29 8.64
C TYR A 66 11.93 0.35 7.87
N PRO A 67 12.26 -0.85 8.39
CA PRO A 67 13.36 -1.67 7.87
C PRO A 67 13.21 -2.06 6.40
N LEU A 68 11.97 -2.25 5.91
CA LEU A 68 11.77 -2.53 4.49
C LEU A 68 12.14 -1.34 3.62
N PHE A 69 11.73 -0.13 4.00
CA PHE A 69 12.08 1.09 3.27
C PHE A 69 13.59 1.27 3.24
N THR A 70 14.26 1.16 4.39
CA THR A 70 15.71 1.26 4.53
C THR A 70 16.46 0.32 3.59
N LEU A 71 16.10 -0.97 3.57
CA LEU A 71 16.77 -1.98 2.74
C LEU A 71 16.54 -1.74 1.24
N VAL A 72 15.32 -1.41 0.83
CA VAL A 72 15.01 -1.17 -0.58
C VAL A 72 15.61 0.16 -1.06
N ALA A 73 15.65 1.19 -0.21
CA ALA A 73 16.34 2.44 -0.49
C ALA A 73 17.84 2.24 -0.64
N LYS A 74 18.50 1.45 0.23
CA LYS A 74 19.93 1.09 0.06
C LYS A 74 20.19 0.41 -1.28
N LEU A 75 19.31 -0.52 -1.67
CA LEU A 75 19.39 -1.19 -2.96
C LEU A 75 19.27 -0.19 -4.12
N ALA A 76 18.29 0.72 -4.08
CA ALA A 76 18.12 1.75 -5.10
C ALA A 76 19.32 2.72 -5.19
N ILE A 77 19.88 3.13 -4.05
CA ILE A 77 21.09 3.96 -4.00
C ILE A 77 22.25 3.28 -4.75
N THR A 78 22.35 1.95 -4.64
CA THR A 78 23.38 1.14 -5.28
C THR A 78 23.11 0.93 -6.77
N LEU A 79 21.85 0.70 -7.16
CA LEU A 79 21.45 0.40 -8.54
C LEU A 79 21.35 1.63 -9.45
N PHE A 80 21.12 2.83 -8.90
CA PHE A 80 21.02 4.07 -9.67
C PHE A 80 22.29 4.90 -9.51
N PRO A 81 23.33 4.75 -10.36
CA PRO A 81 24.64 5.41 -10.18
C PRO A 81 24.66 6.87 -10.66
N PHE A 82 23.53 7.58 -10.60
CA PHE A 82 23.40 8.95 -11.08
C PHE A 82 22.65 9.83 -10.07
N GLY A 83 22.87 11.14 -10.16
CA GLY A 83 22.33 12.10 -9.19
C GLY A 83 22.88 11.92 -7.78
N SER A 84 22.41 12.78 -6.87
CA SER A 84 22.71 12.69 -5.44
C SER A 84 22.05 11.45 -4.81
N ILE A 85 22.54 11.00 -3.64
CA ILE A 85 21.90 9.93 -2.88
C ILE A 85 20.44 10.28 -2.58
N ALA A 86 20.18 11.53 -2.18
CA ALA A 86 18.83 12.02 -1.93
C ALA A 86 17.92 11.91 -3.16
N TYR A 87 18.42 12.33 -4.33
CA TYR A 87 17.68 12.21 -5.59
C TYR A 87 17.31 10.76 -5.91
N ARG A 88 18.21 9.79 -5.69
CA ARG A 88 17.95 8.36 -5.95
C ARG A 88 16.82 7.82 -5.07
N VAL A 89 16.76 8.23 -3.80
CA VAL A 89 15.70 7.82 -2.87
C VAL A 89 14.39 8.54 -3.19
N ASN A 90 14.43 9.84 -3.51
CA ASN A 90 13.25 10.58 -3.99
C ASN A 90 12.66 9.93 -5.26
N LEU A 91 13.52 9.53 -6.21
CA LEU A 91 13.12 8.83 -7.43
C LEU A 91 12.47 7.47 -7.11
N LEU A 92 13.03 6.69 -6.18
CA LEU A 92 12.43 5.45 -5.73
C LEU A 92 11.01 5.67 -5.18
N CYS A 93 10.81 6.68 -4.32
CA CYS A 93 9.50 7.04 -3.80
C CYS A 93 8.53 7.46 -4.91
N GLY A 94 8.99 8.23 -5.90
CA GLY A 94 8.20 8.63 -7.05
C GLY A 94 7.73 7.42 -7.86
N LEU A 95 8.62 6.45 -8.06
CA LEU A 95 8.29 5.20 -8.74
C LEU A 95 7.28 4.36 -7.93
N PHE A 96 7.42 4.29 -6.60
CA PHE A 96 6.41 3.63 -5.76
C PHE A 96 5.03 4.29 -5.87
N GLY A 97 4.97 5.62 -5.85
CA GLY A 97 3.73 6.36 -6.06
C GLY A 97 3.10 6.08 -7.44
N ALA A 98 3.91 6.00 -8.49
CA ALA A 98 3.43 5.65 -9.83
C ALA A 98 2.92 4.19 -9.93
N VAL A 99 3.58 3.24 -9.25
CA VAL A 99 3.09 1.84 -9.17
C VAL A 99 1.77 1.79 -8.40
N ALA A 100 1.65 2.51 -7.29
CA ALA A 100 0.41 2.61 -6.54
C ALA A 100 -0.75 3.12 -7.41
N ALA A 101 -0.52 4.16 -8.21
CA ALA A 101 -1.50 4.69 -9.16
C ALA A 101 -1.93 3.66 -10.22
N SER A 102 -0.97 2.92 -10.78
CA SER A 102 -1.25 1.83 -11.73
C SER A 102 -2.06 0.69 -11.10
N LEU A 103 -1.76 0.32 -9.85
CA LEU A 103 -2.52 -0.69 -9.12
C LEU A 103 -3.95 -0.22 -8.80
N LEU A 104 -4.12 1.07 -8.50
CA LEU A 104 -5.44 1.66 -8.32
C LEU A 104 -6.25 1.67 -9.63
N PHE A 105 -5.64 2.10 -10.74
CA PHE A 105 -6.23 1.99 -12.07
C PHE A 105 -6.70 0.55 -12.34
N PHE A 106 -5.80 -0.42 -12.11
CA PHE A 106 -6.08 -1.83 -12.35
C PHE A 106 -7.28 -2.30 -11.53
N THR A 107 -7.28 -2.02 -10.23
CA THR A 107 -8.37 -2.38 -9.31
C THR A 107 -9.70 -1.82 -9.79
N VAL A 108 -9.76 -0.52 -10.09
CA VAL A 108 -10.99 0.15 -10.53
C VAL A 108 -11.45 -0.37 -11.89
N PHE A 109 -10.52 -0.60 -12.83
CA PHE A 109 -10.84 -1.17 -14.13
C PHE A 109 -11.42 -2.57 -14.02
N ARG A 110 -10.86 -3.45 -13.17
CA ARG A 110 -11.38 -4.81 -12.98
C ARG A 110 -12.79 -4.80 -12.39
N LEU A 111 -13.02 -3.97 -11.37
CA LEU A 111 -14.33 -3.86 -10.71
C LEU A 111 -15.40 -3.21 -11.60
N SER A 112 -15.06 -2.13 -12.31
CA SER A 112 -16.05 -1.35 -13.08
C SER A 112 -16.15 -1.76 -14.56
N GLY A 113 -15.08 -2.35 -15.12
CA GLY A 113 -14.91 -2.52 -16.56
C GLY A 113 -14.61 -1.24 -17.34
N SER A 114 -14.42 -0.09 -16.66
CA SER A 114 -14.24 1.22 -17.30
C SER A 114 -12.79 1.70 -17.21
N SER A 115 -12.14 1.85 -18.37
CA SER A 115 -10.81 2.46 -18.45
C SER A 115 -10.83 3.93 -18.04
N ALA A 116 -11.88 4.66 -18.42
CA ALA A 116 -12.04 6.06 -18.03
C ALA A 116 -12.19 6.21 -16.51
N GLY A 117 -12.96 5.32 -15.86
CA GLY A 117 -13.09 5.31 -14.41
C GLY A 117 -11.77 5.00 -13.70
N GLY A 118 -10.99 4.04 -14.23
CA GLY A 118 -9.66 3.75 -13.71
C GLY A 118 -8.68 4.91 -13.86
N ILE A 119 -8.67 5.58 -15.03
CA ILE A 119 -7.79 6.73 -15.28
C ILE A 119 -8.16 7.89 -14.36
N LEU A 120 -9.46 8.16 -14.19
CA LEU A 120 -9.94 9.21 -13.30
C LEU A 120 -9.53 8.92 -11.84
N ALA A 121 -9.72 7.69 -11.36
CA ALA A 121 -9.33 7.31 -10.01
C ALA A 121 -7.83 7.45 -9.77
N ALA A 122 -7.01 6.94 -10.70
CA ALA A 122 -5.55 7.06 -10.62
C ALA A 122 -5.08 8.52 -10.69
N GLY A 123 -5.64 9.33 -11.59
CA GLY A 123 -5.31 10.74 -11.73
C GLY A 123 -5.68 11.57 -10.50
N VAL A 124 -6.90 11.40 -9.98
CA VAL A 124 -7.34 12.05 -8.75
C VAL A 124 -6.46 11.67 -7.56
N PHE A 125 -6.10 10.40 -7.45
CA PHE A 125 -5.18 9.93 -6.41
C PHE A 125 -3.79 10.56 -6.56
N SER A 126 -3.14 10.39 -7.73
CA SER A 126 -1.76 10.81 -7.96
C SER A 126 -1.56 12.32 -7.89
N PHE A 127 -2.50 13.10 -8.41
CA PHE A 127 -2.39 14.55 -8.49
C PHE A 127 -3.10 15.27 -7.34
N SER A 128 -3.59 14.55 -6.34
CA SER A 128 -3.97 15.15 -5.06
C SER A 128 -2.73 15.67 -4.33
N ARG A 129 -2.87 16.79 -3.61
CA ARG A 129 -1.75 17.49 -2.97
C ARG A 129 -0.92 16.57 -2.07
N LEU A 130 -1.57 15.86 -1.15
CA LEU A 130 -0.87 14.97 -0.20
C LEU A 130 -0.18 13.80 -0.88
N THR A 131 -0.85 13.11 -1.81
CA THR A 131 -0.22 11.99 -2.51
C THR A 131 0.95 12.46 -3.35
N TRP A 132 0.83 13.57 -4.09
CA TRP A 132 1.93 14.09 -4.88
C TRP A 132 3.10 14.48 -3.98
N GLN A 133 2.87 15.36 -3.00
CA GLN A 133 3.90 15.88 -2.10
C GLN A 133 4.72 14.75 -1.47
N TRP A 134 4.05 13.70 -0.98
CA TRP A 134 4.69 12.58 -0.30
C TRP A 134 5.15 11.46 -1.24
N SER A 135 4.83 11.52 -2.53
CA SER A 135 5.40 10.62 -3.54
C SER A 135 6.72 11.12 -4.09
N ILE A 136 6.97 12.43 -4.10
CA ILE A 136 8.23 12.99 -4.63
C ILE A 136 9.33 13.17 -3.57
N ALA A 137 9.02 12.97 -2.29
CA ALA A 137 9.97 13.05 -1.19
C ALA A 137 10.38 11.66 -0.69
N ALA A 138 11.58 11.55 -0.12
CA ALA A 138 12.15 10.35 0.47
C ALA A 138 11.45 9.97 1.79
N GLU A 139 10.19 9.58 1.67
CA GLU A 139 9.28 9.26 2.76
C GLU A 139 8.63 7.90 2.54
N VAL A 140 8.17 7.28 3.62
CA VAL A 140 7.67 5.89 3.63
C VAL A 140 6.23 5.74 3.10
N PHE A 141 5.53 6.86 2.91
CA PHE A 141 4.11 6.91 2.55
C PHE A 141 3.84 6.35 1.15
N SER A 142 4.72 6.60 0.18
CA SER A 142 4.56 6.15 -1.20
C SER A 142 4.68 4.62 -1.32
N LEU A 143 5.62 4.02 -0.58
CA LEU A 143 5.71 2.56 -0.45
C LEU A 143 4.49 1.97 0.28
N ASN A 144 3.97 2.65 1.30
CA ASN A 144 2.74 2.24 1.97
C ASN A 144 1.53 2.25 1.00
N ASN A 145 1.40 3.30 0.19
CA ASN A 145 0.37 3.42 -0.83
C ASN A 145 0.49 2.32 -1.90
N LEU A 146 1.71 1.93 -2.28
CA LEU A 146 1.94 0.78 -3.15
C LEU A 146 1.38 -0.49 -2.53
N PHE A 147 1.66 -0.75 -1.24
CA PHE A 147 1.11 -1.92 -0.55
C PHE A 147 -0.41 -1.89 -0.46
N VAL A 148 -1.02 -0.74 -0.17
CA VAL A 148 -2.49 -0.59 -0.21
C VAL A 148 -3.02 -0.97 -1.59
N GLY A 149 -2.46 -0.39 -2.66
CA GLY A 149 -2.86 -0.69 -4.04
C GLY A 149 -2.67 -2.17 -4.39
N LEU A 150 -1.58 -2.79 -3.94
CA LEU A 150 -1.27 -4.19 -4.19
C LEU A 150 -2.26 -5.11 -3.48
N LEU A 151 -2.57 -4.84 -2.21
CA LEU A 151 -3.53 -5.61 -1.44
C LEU A 151 -4.95 -5.48 -2.01
N MET A 152 -5.35 -4.29 -2.47
CA MET A 152 -6.63 -4.10 -3.17
C MET A 152 -6.68 -4.91 -4.47
N ALA A 153 -5.63 -4.82 -5.31
CA ALA A 153 -5.56 -5.58 -6.56
C ALA A 153 -5.57 -7.10 -6.32
N LEU A 154 -4.85 -7.58 -5.30
CA LEU A 154 -4.85 -8.99 -4.90
C LEU A 154 -6.21 -9.45 -4.38
N THR A 155 -6.95 -8.58 -3.68
CA THR A 155 -8.31 -8.87 -3.20
C THR A 155 -9.27 -9.07 -4.37
N VAL A 156 -9.22 -8.20 -5.37
CA VAL A 156 -10.02 -8.35 -6.60
C VAL A 156 -9.62 -9.63 -7.36
N HIS A 157 -8.32 -9.88 -7.50
CA HIS A 157 -7.84 -11.13 -8.12
C HIS A 157 -8.30 -12.38 -7.37
N PHE A 158 -8.33 -12.33 -6.03
CA PHE A 158 -8.80 -13.44 -5.21
C PHE A 158 -10.29 -13.72 -5.45
N GLU A 159 -11.10 -12.68 -5.58
CA GLU A 159 -12.53 -12.81 -5.86
C GLU A 159 -12.79 -13.39 -7.26
N GLU A 160 -12.01 -12.95 -8.25
CA GLU A 160 -12.13 -13.40 -9.65
C GLU A 160 -11.55 -14.80 -9.91
N ALA A 161 -10.74 -15.33 -8.99
CA ALA A 161 -10.08 -16.62 -9.14
C ALA A 161 -11.10 -17.75 -9.27
N ALA A 162 -10.99 -18.55 -10.33
CA ALA A 162 -11.97 -19.59 -10.64
C ALA A 162 -11.78 -20.83 -9.75
N THR A 163 -10.53 -21.16 -9.42
CA THR A 163 -10.17 -22.41 -8.73
C THR A 163 -9.71 -22.19 -7.30
N ALA A 164 -9.92 -23.19 -6.43
CA ALA A 164 -9.42 -23.19 -5.05
C ALA A 164 -7.88 -23.07 -4.99
N LYS A 165 -7.18 -23.70 -5.94
CA LYS A 165 -5.72 -23.64 -6.06
C LYS A 165 -5.24 -22.21 -6.33
N GLU A 166 -5.91 -21.50 -7.22
CA GLU A 166 -5.61 -20.11 -7.55
C GLU A 166 -5.91 -19.17 -6.38
N ARG A 167 -7.09 -19.29 -5.75
CA ARG A 167 -7.45 -18.54 -4.53
C ARG A 167 -6.43 -18.74 -3.42
N SER A 168 -6.04 -20.00 -3.16
CA SER A 168 -5.02 -20.34 -2.16
C SER A 168 -3.68 -19.69 -2.48
N LYS A 169 -3.24 -19.69 -3.75
CA LYS A 169 -2.00 -19.03 -4.18
C LYS A 169 -2.06 -17.52 -3.93
N ILE A 170 -3.15 -16.86 -4.33
CA ILE A 170 -3.31 -15.41 -4.17
C ILE A 170 -3.37 -15.04 -2.68
N ALA A 171 -4.10 -15.79 -1.86
CA ALA A 171 -4.18 -15.56 -0.42
C ALA A 171 -2.80 -15.68 0.26
N LYS A 172 -1.96 -16.63 -0.16
CA LYS A 172 -0.57 -16.77 0.33
C LYS A 172 0.31 -15.59 -0.05
N ILE A 173 0.21 -15.11 -1.29
CA ILE A 173 0.92 -13.89 -1.73
C ILE A 173 0.43 -12.69 -0.92
N GLY A 174 -0.89 -12.53 -0.77
CA GLY A 174 -1.50 -11.47 0.04
C GLY A 174 -1.04 -11.52 1.50
N ALA A 175 -0.98 -12.70 2.12
CA ALA A 175 -0.50 -12.86 3.49
C ALA A 175 0.96 -12.40 3.63
N PHE A 176 1.83 -12.81 2.70
CA PHE A 176 3.22 -12.32 2.65
C PHE A 176 3.29 -10.80 2.48
N CYS A 177 2.50 -10.22 1.58
CA CYS A 177 2.43 -8.78 1.38
C CYS A 177 1.91 -8.03 2.62
N CYS A 178 0.94 -8.58 3.36
CA CYS A 178 0.47 -8.01 4.62
C CYS A 178 1.60 -7.95 5.65
N GLY A 179 2.35 -9.04 5.85
CA GLY A 179 3.51 -9.04 6.74
C GLY A 179 4.58 -8.05 6.30
N LEU A 180 4.94 -8.08 5.01
CA LEU A 180 5.97 -7.20 4.43
C LEU A 180 5.59 -5.71 4.56
N SER A 181 4.32 -5.37 4.37
CA SER A 181 3.83 -4.00 4.49
C SER A 181 3.95 -3.44 5.91
N LEU A 182 3.84 -4.29 6.94
CA LEU A 182 4.03 -3.89 8.33
C LEU A 182 5.49 -3.53 8.62
N CYS A 183 6.46 -4.04 7.85
CA CYS A 183 7.86 -3.63 7.92
C CYS A 183 8.14 -2.27 7.27
N ASN A 184 7.18 -1.74 6.50
CA ASN A 184 7.23 -0.37 6.02
C ASN A 184 6.55 0.55 7.02
N GLN A 185 5.23 0.49 7.16
CA GLN A 185 4.50 1.46 7.99
C GLN A 185 3.32 0.81 8.69
N HIS A 186 3.19 1.01 10.00
CA HIS A 186 2.16 0.36 10.82
C HIS A 186 0.72 0.77 10.47
N THR A 187 0.52 1.93 9.85
CA THR A 187 -0.81 2.42 9.44
C THR A 187 -1.50 1.50 8.43
N ILE A 188 -0.76 0.61 7.75
CA ILE A 188 -1.33 -0.43 6.89
C ILE A 188 -2.28 -1.37 7.64
N ILE A 189 -2.17 -1.46 8.97
CA ILE A 189 -3.03 -2.29 9.81
C ILE A 189 -4.52 -1.98 9.60
N LEU A 190 -4.87 -0.72 9.30
CA LEU A 190 -6.24 -0.30 9.00
C LEU A 190 -6.84 -1.05 7.81
N TYR A 191 -6.02 -1.37 6.80
CA TYR A 191 -6.45 -2.14 5.64
C TYR A 191 -6.40 -3.65 5.93
N VAL A 192 -5.33 -4.10 6.58
CA VAL A 192 -5.11 -5.53 6.89
C VAL A 192 -6.22 -6.09 7.80
N LEU A 193 -6.69 -5.30 8.78
CA LEU A 193 -7.78 -5.67 9.69
C LEU A 193 -9.12 -5.86 8.98
N CYS A 194 -9.33 -5.25 7.81
CA CYS A 194 -10.53 -5.47 7.00
C CYS A 194 -10.33 -6.64 6.01
N ILE A 195 -9.18 -6.68 5.34
CA ILE A 195 -8.91 -7.64 4.27
C ILE A 195 -8.76 -9.07 4.83
N ILE A 196 -8.00 -9.26 5.91
CA ILE A 196 -7.74 -10.61 6.44
C ILE A 196 -9.04 -11.30 6.86
N PRO A 197 -9.90 -10.71 7.73
CA PRO A 197 -11.15 -11.36 8.11
C PRO A 197 -12.06 -11.63 6.91
N TRP A 198 -12.12 -10.71 5.94
CA TRP A 198 -12.91 -10.91 4.72
C TRP A 198 -12.40 -12.10 3.90
N ILE A 199 -11.09 -12.21 3.65
CA ILE A 199 -10.49 -13.35 2.94
C ILE A 199 -10.76 -14.66 3.69
N LEU A 200 -10.57 -14.70 5.01
CA LEU A 200 -10.83 -15.88 5.83
C LEU A 200 -12.30 -16.29 5.80
N PHE A 201 -13.22 -15.32 5.87
CA PHE A 201 -14.66 -15.55 5.74
C PHE A 201 -15.01 -16.13 4.37
N GLN A 202 -14.42 -15.61 3.28
CA GLN A 202 -14.66 -16.11 1.94
C GLN A 202 -14.13 -17.54 1.75
N LEU A 203 -12.94 -17.84 2.28
CA LEU A 203 -12.39 -19.21 2.29
C LEU A 203 -13.27 -20.17 3.11
N LEU A 204 -13.79 -19.72 4.25
CA LEU A 204 -14.72 -20.51 5.07
C LEU A 204 -16.01 -20.79 4.32
N LYS A 205 -16.62 -19.78 3.71
CA LYS A 205 -17.85 -19.90 2.90
C LYS A 205 -17.67 -20.87 1.73
N LYS A 206 -16.48 -20.90 1.12
CA LYS A 206 -16.13 -21.82 0.02
C LYS A 206 -15.70 -23.21 0.51
N LYS A 207 -15.66 -23.47 1.83
CA LYS A 207 -15.14 -24.71 2.44
C LYS A 207 -13.68 -25.00 2.06
N GLU A 208 -12.89 -23.96 1.84
CA GLU A 208 -11.47 -24.02 1.48
C GLU A 208 -10.56 -23.71 2.68
N LEU A 209 -11.15 -23.29 3.80
CA LEU A 209 -10.43 -23.02 5.04
C LEU A 209 -10.24 -24.31 5.85
N SER A 210 -8.99 -24.60 6.18
CA SER A 210 -8.54 -25.71 7.01
C SER A 210 -7.40 -25.27 7.94
N LEU A 211 -7.14 -25.99 9.02
CA LEU A 211 -6.00 -25.70 9.90
C LEU A 211 -4.68 -25.65 9.12
N GLY A 212 -4.46 -26.59 8.20
CA GLY A 212 -3.27 -26.60 7.35
C GLY A 212 -3.16 -25.39 6.42
N SER A 213 -4.29 -24.84 5.95
CA SER A 213 -4.29 -23.60 5.18
C SER A 213 -4.00 -22.38 6.05
N LEU A 214 -4.55 -22.31 7.28
CA LEU A 214 -4.28 -21.24 8.24
C LEU A 214 -2.80 -21.20 8.60
N LEU A 215 -2.20 -22.35 8.93
CA LEU A 215 -0.76 -22.45 9.22
C LEU A 215 0.11 -21.97 8.05
N LYS A 216 -0.28 -22.29 6.80
CA LYS A 216 0.42 -21.78 5.62
C LYS A 216 0.27 -20.28 5.47
N LEU A 217 -0.92 -19.72 5.68
CA LEU A 217 -1.12 -18.27 5.61
C LEU A 217 -0.32 -17.54 6.69
N SER A 218 -0.34 -18.06 7.93
CA SER A 218 0.48 -17.55 9.03
C SER A 218 1.97 -17.60 8.71
N LEU A 219 2.47 -18.71 8.15
CA LEU A 219 3.87 -18.83 7.75
C LEU A 219 4.27 -17.78 6.70
N TYR A 220 3.43 -17.56 5.67
CA TYR A 220 3.71 -16.55 4.64
C TYR A 220 3.67 -15.13 5.21
N PHE A 221 2.71 -14.85 6.10
CA PHE A 221 2.65 -13.57 6.82
C PHE A 221 3.91 -13.34 7.65
N SER A 222 4.31 -14.33 8.45
CA SER A 222 5.54 -14.26 9.26
C SER A 222 6.80 -14.13 8.40
N ALA A 223 6.86 -14.80 7.24
CA ALA A 223 7.95 -14.63 6.29
C ALA A 223 8.02 -13.19 5.73
N GLY A 224 6.88 -12.51 5.60
CA GLY A 224 6.83 -11.09 5.26
C GLY A 224 7.48 -10.19 6.31
N LEU A 225 7.48 -10.59 7.58
CA LEU A 225 8.07 -9.82 8.69
C LEU A 225 9.60 -9.91 8.78
N LEU A 226 10.25 -10.72 7.94
CA LEU A 226 11.70 -10.92 7.97
C LEU A 226 12.55 -9.64 7.95
N PRO A 227 12.17 -8.54 7.24
CA PRO A 227 12.94 -7.30 7.30
C PRO A 227 13.14 -6.74 8.71
N TYR A 228 12.26 -7.03 9.69
CA TYR A 228 12.47 -6.59 11.07
C TYR A 228 13.77 -7.12 11.71
N VAL A 229 14.32 -8.21 11.20
CA VAL A 229 15.62 -8.75 11.63
C VAL A 229 16.76 -7.76 11.35
N HIS A 230 16.58 -6.83 10.40
CA HIS A 230 17.54 -5.73 10.13
C HIS A 230 17.81 -4.89 11.38
N LEU A 231 16.79 -4.62 12.19
CA LEU A 231 16.92 -3.72 13.34
C LEU A 231 17.99 -4.20 14.35
N PRO A 232 17.87 -5.40 14.96
CA PRO A 232 18.88 -5.90 15.89
C PRO A 232 20.24 -6.13 15.21
N ILE A 233 20.27 -6.54 13.92
CA ILE A 233 21.53 -6.76 13.19
C ILE A 233 22.29 -5.43 13.02
N SER A 234 21.61 -4.39 12.54
CA SER A 234 22.18 -3.06 12.37
C SER A 234 22.78 -2.54 13.68
N SER A 235 22.01 -2.63 14.76
CA SER A 235 22.42 -2.11 16.07
C SER A 235 23.55 -2.94 16.70
N TYR A 236 23.57 -4.25 16.48
CA TYR A 236 24.66 -5.11 16.93
C TYR A 236 25.97 -4.85 16.17
N LEU A 237 25.91 -4.71 14.84
CA LEU A 237 27.10 -4.44 14.02
C LEU A 237 27.64 -3.02 14.26
N ASN A 238 26.76 -2.06 14.54
CA ASN A 238 27.10 -0.67 14.86
C ASN A 238 28.06 -0.02 13.84
N HIS A 239 27.93 -0.38 12.56
CA HIS A 239 28.72 0.22 11.47
C HIS A 239 28.14 1.56 11.00
N ALA A 240 26.81 1.71 11.10
CA ALA A 240 26.13 2.94 10.72
C ALA A 240 26.53 4.07 11.68
N ARG A 241 26.89 5.23 11.13
CA ARG A 241 27.25 6.40 11.95
C ARG A 241 26.12 6.90 12.83
N TRP A 242 24.88 6.55 12.49
CA TRP A 242 23.70 6.96 13.21
C TRP A 242 22.61 5.87 13.11
N THR A 243 22.00 5.56 14.26
CA THR A 243 20.92 4.60 14.48
C THR A 243 20.06 5.15 15.63
N TRP A 244 18.73 5.11 15.49
CA TRP A 244 17.82 5.52 16.56
C TRP A 244 17.70 4.43 17.63
N GLY A 245 18.05 4.74 18.88
CA GLY A 245 17.91 3.80 20.00
C GLY A 245 18.83 2.57 19.90
N ASP A 246 18.55 1.57 20.73
CA ASP A 246 19.29 0.29 20.76
C ASP A 246 18.31 -0.88 20.69
N GLN A 247 18.42 -1.69 19.63
CA GLN A 247 17.59 -2.87 19.36
C GLN A 247 18.34 -4.18 19.57
N THR A 248 19.52 -4.17 20.20
CA THR A 248 20.30 -5.39 20.47
C THR A 248 19.62 -6.33 21.48
N THR A 249 18.78 -5.79 22.36
CA THR A 249 17.99 -6.56 23.32
C THR A 249 16.53 -6.72 22.86
N LEU A 250 15.84 -7.76 23.35
CA LEU A 250 14.41 -7.93 23.06
C LEU A 250 13.58 -6.74 23.55
N GLN A 251 13.91 -6.18 24.73
CA GLN A 251 13.22 -5.01 25.25
C GLN A 251 13.44 -3.80 24.34
N GLY A 252 14.68 -3.53 23.94
CA GLY A 252 14.99 -2.43 23.02
C GLY A 252 14.30 -2.57 21.66
N PHE A 253 14.29 -3.79 21.10
CA PHE A 253 13.51 -4.10 19.91
C PHE A 253 12.01 -3.83 20.10
N LEU A 254 11.42 -4.30 21.20
CA LEU A 254 9.99 -4.10 21.48
C LEU A 254 9.65 -2.63 21.71
N THR A 255 10.45 -1.89 22.46
CA THR A 255 10.27 -0.44 22.68
C THR A 255 10.25 0.31 21.35
N HIS A 256 11.16 -0.02 20.44
CA HIS A 256 11.23 0.59 19.13
C HIS A 256 10.08 0.13 18.21
N PHE A 257 9.83 -1.18 18.13
CA PHE A 257 8.75 -1.75 17.33
C PHE A 257 7.38 -1.21 17.77
N LEU A 258 7.09 -1.22 19.06
CA LEU A 258 5.82 -0.74 19.63
C LEU A 258 5.74 0.79 19.69
N ARG A 259 6.76 1.52 19.24
CA ARG A 259 6.79 2.99 19.24
C ARG A 259 6.51 3.55 20.65
N GLU A 260 7.00 2.88 21.69
CA GLU A 260 6.76 3.27 23.09
C GLU A 260 7.26 4.69 23.38
N GLU A 261 8.34 5.11 22.72
CA GLU A 261 8.94 6.45 22.82
C GLU A 261 7.98 7.58 22.38
N TYR A 262 6.99 7.25 21.55
CA TYR A 262 5.92 8.17 21.15
C TYR A 262 4.63 7.98 21.97
N GLY A 263 4.48 6.88 22.72
CA GLY A 263 3.25 6.51 23.43
C GLY A 263 2.43 5.39 22.78
N THR A 264 3.04 4.58 21.89
CA THR A 264 2.49 3.40 21.17
C THR A 264 1.31 3.64 20.23
N PHE A 265 0.34 4.46 20.62
CA PHE A 265 -0.82 4.86 19.81
C PHE A 265 -0.86 6.37 19.54
N SER A 266 0.21 7.09 19.85
CA SER A 266 0.34 8.48 19.46
C SER A 266 1.01 8.61 18.09
N LEU A 267 0.60 9.64 17.34
CA LEU A 267 1.23 10.01 16.08
C LEU A 267 2.61 10.64 16.31
N ALA A 268 2.70 11.52 17.31
CA ALA A 268 3.92 12.18 17.75
C ALA A 268 3.93 12.29 19.27
N LYS A 269 5.11 12.50 19.85
CA LYS A 269 5.23 12.81 21.28
C LYS A 269 4.59 14.19 21.52
N SER A 270 3.43 14.23 22.17
CA SER A 270 2.77 15.49 22.56
C SER A 270 3.01 15.74 24.04
N GLU A 271 3.32 16.99 24.42
CA GLU A 271 3.41 17.40 25.83
C GLU A 271 2.03 17.52 26.48
N ILE A 272 0.97 17.65 25.66
CA ILE A 272 -0.43 17.72 26.07
C ILE A 272 -1.17 16.71 25.20
N GLY A 273 -1.65 15.62 25.80
CA GLY A 273 -2.39 14.59 25.07
C GLY A 273 -3.58 15.20 24.34
N SER A 274 -3.56 15.18 23.00
CA SER A 274 -4.74 15.55 22.21
C SER A 274 -5.80 14.45 22.36
N SER A 275 -7.02 14.84 22.70
CA SER A 275 -8.15 13.90 22.79
C SER A 275 -8.41 13.24 21.43
N MET A 276 -8.90 11.99 21.43
CA MET A 276 -9.28 11.30 20.19
C MET A 276 -10.27 12.12 19.34
N SER A 277 -11.16 12.88 19.99
CA SER A 277 -12.09 13.81 19.33
C SER A 277 -11.38 14.93 18.58
N GLU A 278 -10.33 15.53 19.15
CA GLU A 278 -9.54 16.58 18.49
C GLU A 278 -8.75 16.01 17.31
N ILE A 279 -8.18 14.81 17.47
CA ILE A 279 -7.50 14.12 16.37
C ILE A 279 -8.50 13.86 15.24
N LEU A 280 -9.67 13.30 15.53
CA LEU A 280 -10.70 13.02 14.52
C LEU A 280 -11.22 14.30 13.86
N LEU A 281 -11.44 15.37 14.64
CA LEU A 281 -11.87 16.66 14.11
C LEU A 281 -10.81 17.28 13.20
N SER A 282 -9.54 17.20 13.60
CA SER A 282 -8.40 17.63 12.78
C SER A 282 -8.33 16.82 11.48
N GLN A 283 -8.50 15.50 11.54
CA GLN A 283 -8.54 14.64 10.35
C GLN A 283 -9.71 15.02 9.42
N VAL A 284 -10.92 15.23 9.95
CA VAL A 284 -12.07 15.67 9.15
C VAL A 284 -11.84 17.05 8.53
N THR A 285 -11.24 17.98 9.28
CA THR A 285 -10.92 19.33 8.80
C THR A 285 -9.88 19.26 7.69
N ASN A 286 -8.81 18.51 7.88
CA ASN A 286 -7.77 18.30 6.87
C ASN A 286 -8.31 17.59 5.62
N MET A 287 -9.20 16.61 5.77
CA MET A 287 -9.85 16.00 4.61
C MET A 287 -10.66 17.01 3.81
N ARG A 288 -11.36 17.95 4.47
CA ARG A 288 -12.12 19.01 3.79
C ARG A 288 -11.23 20.02 3.07
N THR A 289 -10.05 20.33 3.61
CA THR A 289 -9.13 21.29 3.01
C THR A 289 -8.29 20.68 1.89
N GLU A 290 -7.92 19.40 2.03
CA GLU A 290 -7.02 18.73 1.08
C GLU A 290 -7.75 18.02 -0.07
N LEU A 291 -9.00 17.59 0.12
CA LEU A 291 -9.82 17.04 -0.98
C LEU A 291 -10.58 18.17 -1.67
N SER A 292 -10.31 18.41 -2.96
CA SER A 292 -11.06 19.39 -3.73
C SER A 292 -12.56 19.12 -3.68
N PHE A 293 -13.37 20.19 -3.64
CA PHE A 293 -14.84 20.10 -3.66
C PHE A 293 -15.36 19.22 -4.80
N ASN A 294 -14.71 19.28 -5.97
CA ASN A 294 -15.05 18.47 -7.14
C ASN A 294 -14.94 16.97 -6.86
N ILE A 295 -13.91 16.53 -6.14
CA ILE A 295 -13.72 15.11 -5.77
C ILE A 295 -14.82 14.68 -4.80
N GLN A 296 -15.14 15.53 -3.82
CA GLN A 296 -16.20 15.24 -2.85
C GLN A 296 -17.57 15.14 -3.53
N ALA A 297 -17.87 16.06 -4.46
CA ALA A 297 -19.10 16.02 -5.25
C ALA A 297 -19.20 14.75 -6.10
N LEU A 298 -18.13 14.36 -6.79
CA LEU A 298 -18.07 13.11 -7.55
C LEU A 298 -18.30 11.88 -6.66
N ALA A 299 -17.73 11.85 -5.45
CA ALA A 299 -17.93 10.77 -4.50
C ALA A 299 -19.40 10.68 -4.03
N VAL A 300 -20.04 11.82 -3.74
CA VAL A 300 -21.47 11.86 -3.38
C VAL A 300 -22.33 11.38 -4.54
N CYS A 301 -22.10 11.87 -5.76
CA CYS A 301 -22.80 11.41 -6.96
C CYS A 301 -22.65 9.89 -7.16
N ALA A 302 -21.43 9.36 -7.00
CA ALA A 302 -21.17 7.93 -7.11
C ALA A 302 -21.97 7.10 -6.09
N ASN A 303 -22.03 7.54 -4.83
CA ASN A 303 -22.82 6.88 -3.79
C ASN A 303 -24.32 6.91 -4.10
N ILE A 304 -24.85 8.03 -4.58
CA ILE A 304 -26.27 8.14 -4.99
C ILE A 304 -26.56 7.20 -6.15
N CYS A 305 -25.68 7.15 -7.16
CA CYS A 305 -25.82 6.22 -8.30
C CYS A 305 -25.78 4.76 -7.85
N LEU A 306 -24.90 4.40 -6.91
CA LEU A 306 -24.83 3.06 -6.34
C LEU A 306 -26.08 2.68 -5.56
N ALA A 307 -26.59 3.56 -4.71
CA ALA A 307 -27.81 3.34 -3.94
C ALA A 307 -29.03 3.12 -4.85
N ARG A 308 -29.16 3.92 -5.92
CA ARG A 308 -30.21 3.74 -6.93
C ARG A 308 -30.12 2.38 -7.61
N LYS A 309 -28.91 2.01 -8.06
CA LYS A 309 -28.68 0.71 -8.72
C LYS A 309 -28.99 -0.48 -7.80
N TRP A 310 -28.68 -0.36 -6.50
CA TRP A 310 -29.00 -1.38 -5.52
C TRP A 310 -30.52 -1.58 -5.38
N ASN A 311 -31.29 -0.50 -5.24
CA ASN A 311 -32.75 -0.57 -5.17
C ASN A 311 -33.36 -1.19 -6.44
N ASP A 312 -32.88 -0.81 -7.62
CA ASP A 312 -33.38 -1.35 -8.89
C ASP A 312 -33.05 -2.84 -9.09
N SER A 313 -31.99 -3.33 -8.45
CA SER A 313 -31.57 -4.74 -8.50
C SER A 313 -32.29 -5.57 -7.45
N GLY A 314 -32.55 -5.00 -6.26
CA GLY A 314 -33.33 -5.63 -5.20
C GLY A 314 -34.80 -5.84 -5.60
N CYS A 315 -35.42 -4.87 -6.27
CA CYS A 315 -36.79 -5.03 -6.81
C CYS A 315 -36.90 -6.12 -7.87
N ARG A 316 -35.85 -6.38 -8.66
CA ARG A 316 -35.84 -7.44 -9.69
C ARG A 316 -35.55 -8.83 -9.14
N ALA A 317 -34.95 -8.95 -7.96
CA ALA A 317 -34.71 -10.25 -7.31
C ALA A 317 -35.90 -10.75 -6.48
N MET A 318 -36.93 -9.91 -6.28
CA MET A 318 -38.17 -10.23 -5.58
C MET A 318 -39.36 -10.50 -6.52
N GLN A 319 -39.15 -10.49 -7.83
CA GLN A 319 -40.10 -10.90 -8.87
C GLN A 319 -39.64 -12.23 -9.49
#